data_AF-A0A2V1ATF3-F1
#
_entry.id   AF-A0A2V1ATF3-F1
#
_cell.length_a   1.000
_cell.length_b   1.000
_cell.length_c   1.000
_cell.angle_alpha   90.00
_cell.angle_beta   90.00
_cell.angle_gamma   90.00
#
_symmetry.space_group_name_H-M   'P 1'
#
loop_
_entity.id
_entity.type
_entity.pdbx_description
1 polymer ?
#
loop_
_entity_poly.entity_id
_entity_poly.type
_entity_poly.pdbx_seq_one_letter_code
_entity_poly.pdbx_strand_id
1 'polypeptide(L)'
;MSIVTNQLFDTHNVSVFKIPPGDVSLSRWETKGSNVVWRGSLRLIEEEEVAEDDSRVEKEPYQVLRLKLDFYNQESTGGLSDEFNELGKEHVWAESWYNPFRELGIECSIANDGGDAVKMTPESPKYYRIVLQLPGSGYHPFPQKKASEKQSVLQVALGMKFEDSFNAMSFSESIGIYRRRFKAYQEKYLYDKHLSKLQHKILNDLTISEKESRENTPASDDDDFGNFVSSSYD
;
A
#
# COMPACT_ATOMS: atom_id res chain seq x y z
N MET A 1 11.59 4.43 -13.40
CA MET A 1 10.46 4.21 -12.47
C MET A 1 9.75 5.53 -12.31
N SER A 2 8.45 5.56 -12.58
CA SER A 2 7.63 6.75 -12.47
C SER A 2 6.54 6.54 -11.41
N ILE A 3 6.17 7.62 -10.71
CA ILE A 3 5.04 7.60 -9.76
C ILE A 3 3.90 8.34 -10.44
N VAL A 4 2.78 7.65 -10.59
CA VAL A 4 1.52 8.25 -11.04
C VAL A 4 0.76 8.69 -9.79
N THR A 5 0.41 9.98 -9.74
CA THR A 5 -0.34 10.56 -8.62
C THR A 5 -1.76 10.88 -9.08
N ASN A 6 -2.76 10.44 -8.31
CA ASN A 6 -4.16 10.71 -8.57
C ASN A 6 -4.81 11.37 -7.35
N GLN A 7 -5.43 12.53 -7.54
CA GLN A 7 -6.15 13.23 -6.47
C GLN A 7 -7.56 12.65 -6.32
N LEU A 8 -7.82 11.96 -5.21
CA LEU A 8 -9.11 11.31 -4.94
C LEU A 8 -10.11 12.21 -4.20
N PHE A 9 -9.62 13.22 -3.51
CA PHE A 9 -10.43 14.14 -2.73
C PHE A 9 -9.64 15.40 -2.41
N ASP A 10 -10.32 16.54 -2.36
CA ASP A 10 -9.75 17.81 -1.95
C ASP A 10 -10.83 18.67 -1.29
N THR A 11 -10.47 19.35 -0.21
CA THR A 11 -11.41 20.17 0.54
C THR A 11 -10.72 21.24 1.35
N HIS A 12 -11.49 22.27 1.66
CA HIS A 12 -11.07 23.40 2.49
C HIS A 12 -11.75 23.33 3.86
N ASN A 13 -11.25 24.12 4.81
CA ASN A 13 -11.81 24.29 6.14
C ASN A 13 -11.81 23.00 6.99
N VAL A 14 -10.67 22.32 7.01
CA VAL A 14 -10.39 21.22 7.95
C VAL A 14 -9.67 21.80 9.17
N SER A 15 -10.05 21.32 10.36
CA SER A 15 -9.39 21.68 11.62
C SER A 15 -8.70 20.46 12.23
N VAL A 16 -7.50 20.68 12.77
CA VAL A 16 -6.73 19.68 13.51
C VAL A 16 -6.53 20.16 14.95
N PHE A 17 -6.71 19.27 15.93
CA PHE A 17 -6.69 19.57 17.36
C PHE A 17 -5.97 18.48 18.16
N LYS A 18 -5.53 18.81 19.37
CA LYS A 18 -4.81 17.85 20.23
C LYS A 18 -5.77 16.82 20.79
N ILE A 19 -5.31 15.57 20.91
CA ILE A 19 -6.07 14.49 21.54
C ILE A 19 -5.25 13.87 22.68
N PRO A 20 -5.90 13.40 23.75
CA PRO A 20 -5.21 12.62 24.78
C PRO A 20 -4.72 11.28 24.21
N PRO A 21 -3.66 10.68 24.79
CA PRO A 21 -3.22 9.36 24.39
C PRO A 21 -4.28 8.29 24.70
N GLY A 22 -4.28 7.22 23.92
CA GLY A 22 -5.17 6.08 24.07
C GLY A 22 -6.21 5.97 22.96
N ASP A 23 -7.30 5.26 23.28
CA ASP A 23 -8.35 4.95 22.31
C ASP A 23 -9.14 6.18 21.84
N VAL A 24 -9.67 6.06 20.63
CA VAL A 24 -10.51 7.07 19.99
C VAL A 24 -11.83 7.19 20.76
N SER A 25 -12.04 8.33 21.44
CA SER A 25 -13.36 8.69 21.98
C SER A 25 -13.54 10.21 21.99
N LEU A 26 -14.63 10.65 21.37
CA LEU A 26 -14.97 12.07 21.29
C LEU A 26 -15.27 12.69 22.65
N SER A 27 -15.76 11.90 23.61
CA SER A 27 -16.04 12.36 24.97
C SER A 27 -14.80 12.91 25.69
N ARG A 28 -13.62 12.41 25.33
CA ARG A 28 -12.32 12.80 25.92
C ARG A 28 -11.61 13.89 25.12
N TRP A 29 -12.12 14.24 23.94
CA TRP A 29 -11.49 15.17 23.03
C TRP A 29 -12.03 16.57 23.28
N GLU A 30 -11.15 17.51 23.63
CA GLU A 30 -11.55 18.91 23.73
C GLU A 30 -11.61 19.51 22.31
N THR A 31 -12.80 19.60 21.72
CA THR A 31 -12.97 20.10 20.34
C THR A 31 -13.14 21.62 20.25
N LYS A 32 -12.91 22.34 21.35
CA LYS A 32 -13.06 23.81 21.43
C LYS A 32 -11.91 24.51 20.72
N GLY A 33 -12.15 25.76 20.30
CA GLY A 33 -11.20 26.54 19.52
C GLY A 33 -9.79 26.69 20.14
N SER A 34 -9.69 26.72 21.47
CA SER A 34 -8.41 26.79 22.19
C SER A 34 -7.51 25.56 22.02
N ASN A 35 -8.07 24.41 21.63
CA ASN A 35 -7.33 23.17 21.43
C ASN A 35 -7.01 22.86 19.95
N VAL A 36 -7.49 23.71 19.04
CA VAL A 36 -7.18 23.62 17.61
C VAL A 36 -5.75 24.10 17.40
N VAL A 37 -4.92 23.26 16.77
CA VAL A 37 -3.51 23.56 16.49
C VAL A 37 -3.27 24.00 15.05
N TRP A 38 -4.20 23.65 14.16
CA TRP A 38 -4.09 24.00 12.74
C TRP A 38 -5.46 24.02 12.06
N ARG A 39 -5.59 24.89 11.05
CA ARG A 39 -6.73 24.96 10.13
C ARG A 39 -6.22 25.20 8.72
N GLY A 40 -6.80 24.52 7.74
CA GLY A 40 -6.44 24.71 6.34
C GLY A 40 -7.18 23.74 5.42
N SER A 41 -6.50 23.29 4.38
CA SER A 41 -7.04 22.41 3.35
C SER A 41 -6.44 21.01 3.44
N LEU A 42 -7.20 20.02 3.00
CA LEU A 42 -6.82 18.61 3.02
C LEU A 42 -6.98 18.03 1.63
N ARG A 43 -5.93 17.38 1.14
CA ARG A 43 -5.94 16.62 -0.09
C ARG A 43 -5.67 15.15 0.16
N LEU A 44 -6.41 14.29 -0.52
CA LEU A 44 -6.19 12.86 -0.56
C LEU A 44 -5.58 12.49 -1.91
N ILE A 45 -4.38 11.94 -1.88
CA ILE A 45 -3.59 11.58 -3.06
C ILE A 45 -3.34 10.08 -3.01
N GLU A 46 -3.66 9.39 -4.09
CA GLU A 46 -3.22 8.04 -4.36
C GLU A 46 -1.94 8.09 -5.19
N GLU A 47 -0.92 7.34 -4.76
CA GLU A 47 0.31 7.18 -5.52
C GLU A 47 0.45 5.72 -5.95
N GLU A 48 0.70 5.53 -7.24
CA GLU A 48 1.00 4.23 -7.85
C GLU A 48 2.38 4.27 -8.51
N GLU A 49 3.27 3.38 -8.09
CA GLU A 49 4.58 3.22 -8.71
C GLU A 49 4.47 2.35 -9.97
N VAL A 50 4.72 2.93 -11.13
CA VAL A 50 4.74 2.23 -12.41
C VAL A 50 6.18 1.83 -12.73
N ALA A 51 6.42 0.54 -12.85
CA ALA A 51 7.70 0.03 -13.32
C ALA A 51 7.85 0.36 -14.81
N GLU A 52 8.96 1.02 -15.15
CA GLU A 52 9.47 1.04 -16.52
C GLU A 52 10.29 -0.25 -16.67
N ASP A 53 10.12 -0.96 -17.78
CA ASP A 53 10.47 -2.36 -18.03
C ASP A 53 11.70 -2.98 -17.30
N ASP A 54 11.54 -4.27 -17.00
CA ASP A 54 12.57 -5.30 -16.77
C ASP A 54 13.27 -5.41 -15.40
N SER A 55 12.83 -4.69 -14.36
CA SER A 55 13.27 -5.02 -12.98
C SER A 55 12.39 -6.12 -12.37
N ARG A 56 12.86 -7.37 -12.45
CA ARG A 56 12.20 -8.60 -11.93
C ARG A 56 12.03 -8.68 -10.40
N VAL A 57 12.03 -7.55 -9.69
CA VAL A 57 11.78 -7.57 -8.24
C VAL A 57 10.27 -7.54 -8.04
N GLU A 58 9.69 -8.69 -7.68
CA GLU A 58 8.31 -8.75 -7.20
C GLU A 58 8.16 -7.83 -5.99
N LYS A 59 7.57 -6.65 -6.21
CA LYS A 59 7.24 -5.71 -5.14
C LYS A 59 5.95 -6.14 -4.48
N GLU A 60 5.89 -5.96 -3.17
CA GLU A 60 4.65 -6.17 -2.44
C GLU A 60 3.66 -5.04 -2.77
N PRO A 61 2.33 -5.30 -2.78
CA PRO A 61 1.29 -4.33 -3.16
C PRO A 61 1.40 -2.97 -2.48
N TYR A 62 1.77 -2.96 -1.19
CA TYR A 62 1.89 -1.73 -0.41
C TYR A 62 3.09 -0.86 -0.79
N GLN A 63 4.07 -1.40 -1.49
CA GLN A 63 5.20 -0.62 -2.02
C GLN A 63 4.79 0.13 -3.29
N VAL A 64 3.87 -0.48 -4.05
CA VAL A 64 3.41 0.03 -5.34
C VAL A 64 2.26 1.01 -5.18
N LEU A 65 1.22 0.63 -4.44
CA LEU A 65 0.01 1.44 -4.27
C LEU A 65 -0.09 1.94 -2.83
N ARG A 66 -0.17 3.26 -2.67
CA ARG A 66 -0.22 3.92 -1.35
C ARG A 66 -1.11 5.15 -1.35
N LEU A 67 -1.70 5.45 -0.20
CA LEU A 67 -2.52 6.65 -0.02
C LEU A 67 -1.76 7.66 0.86
N LYS A 68 -1.79 8.92 0.45
CA LYS A 68 -1.21 10.07 1.13
C LYS A 68 -2.29 11.10 1.42
N LEU A 69 -2.28 11.65 2.62
CA LEU A 69 -3.09 12.79 3.03
C LEU A 69 -2.15 13.97 3.23
N ASP A 70 -2.37 15.04 2.48
CA ASP A 70 -1.60 16.28 2.60
C ASP A 70 -2.46 17.38 3.24
N PHE A 71 -1.95 17.92 4.34
CA PHE A 71 -2.53 19.05 5.06
C PHE A 71 -1.77 20.29 4.65
N TYR A 72 -2.43 21.24 4.00
CA TYR A 72 -1.74 22.37 3.40
C TYR A 72 -2.50 23.68 3.59
N ASN A 73 -1.74 24.77 3.60
CA ASN A 73 -2.26 26.12 3.60
C ASN A 73 -2.15 26.70 2.19
N GLN A 74 -3.19 27.40 1.76
CA GLN A 74 -3.12 28.21 0.55
C GLN A 74 -2.70 29.62 0.96
N GLU A 75 -1.58 30.09 0.41
CA GLU A 75 -1.25 31.52 0.51
C GLU A 75 -2.14 32.28 -0.47
N SER A 76 -2.98 33.17 0.06
CA SER A 76 -3.64 34.17 -0.76
C SER A 76 -2.58 35.21 -1.13
N THR A 77 -2.19 35.26 -2.39
CA THR A 77 -1.37 36.36 -2.92
C THR A 77 -2.18 37.65 -2.86
N GLY A 78 -2.13 38.29 -1.69
CA GLY A 78 -2.76 39.57 -1.44
C GLY A 78 -2.02 40.67 -2.17
N GLY A 79 -2.52 41.03 -3.35
CA GLY A 79 -2.31 42.36 -3.95
C GLY A 79 -1.66 42.36 -5.34
N LEU A 80 -2.50 42.59 -6.35
CA LEU A 80 -2.23 43.46 -7.51
C LEU A 80 -0.80 43.43 -8.11
N SER A 81 -0.33 42.27 -8.55
CA SER A 81 0.74 42.23 -9.56
C SER A 81 0.55 41.06 -10.50
N ASP A 82 0.20 41.43 -11.72
CA ASP A 82 0.59 40.84 -13.00
C ASP A 82 0.38 39.35 -13.28
N GLU A 83 -0.45 39.13 -14.31
CA GLU A 83 -0.31 38.08 -15.31
C GLU A 83 -0.52 36.62 -14.83
N PHE A 84 -1.78 36.18 -14.94
CA PHE A 84 -2.17 34.86 -15.49
C PHE A 84 -1.10 33.74 -15.42
N ASN A 85 -0.72 33.26 -14.22
CA ASN A 85 -0.29 31.85 -13.99
C ASN A 85 0.19 31.49 -12.57
N GLU A 86 0.17 32.39 -11.58
CA GLU A 86 0.54 31.97 -10.23
C GLU A 86 -0.64 31.31 -9.51
N LEU A 87 -0.78 29.98 -9.68
CA LEU A 87 -1.42 29.14 -8.66
C LEU A 87 -0.77 29.53 -7.32
N GLY A 88 -1.59 29.99 -6.37
CA GLY A 88 -1.11 30.39 -5.05
C GLY A 88 -0.19 29.32 -4.48
N LYS A 89 0.96 29.73 -3.93
CA LYS A 89 1.93 28.80 -3.37
C LYS A 89 1.27 28.00 -2.26
N GLU A 90 1.18 26.69 -2.47
CA GLU A 90 0.65 25.76 -1.46
C GLU A 90 1.80 25.35 -0.54
N HIS A 91 1.60 25.52 0.76
CA HIS A 91 2.56 25.09 1.77
C HIS A 91 2.01 23.90 2.55
N VAL A 92 2.62 22.72 2.37
CA VAL A 92 2.27 21.50 3.09
C VAL A 92 2.74 21.62 4.54
N TRP A 93 1.79 21.63 5.47
CA TRP A 93 2.01 21.68 6.91
C TRP A 93 2.38 20.31 7.48
N ALA A 94 1.68 19.26 7.04
CA ALA A 94 1.90 17.89 7.49
C ALA A 94 1.40 16.89 6.45
N GLU A 95 1.90 15.66 6.55
CA GLU A 95 1.41 14.55 5.73
C GLU A 95 1.05 13.34 6.61
N SER A 96 0.21 12.45 6.09
CA SER A 96 -0.12 11.16 6.70
C SER A 96 -0.24 10.10 5.62
N TRP A 97 0.39 8.95 5.82
CA TRP A 97 0.30 7.82 4.89
C TRP A 97 -0.66 6.76 5.40
N TYR A 98 -1.37 6.11 4.49
CA TYR A 98 -2.41 5.15 4.83
C TYR A 98 -2.45 3.97 3.85
N ASN A 99 -2.33 2.75 4.39
CA ASN A 99 -2.71 1.50 3.70
C ASN A 99 -3.54 0.62 4.68
N PRO A 100 -4.55 -0.13 4.20
CA PRO A 100 -5.44 -0.93 5.04
C PRO A 100 -4.83 -2.29 5.43
N PHE A 101 -3.65 -2.29 6.07
CA PHE A 101 -2.93 -3.53 6.39
C PHE A 101 -3.72 -4.50 7.27
N ARG A 102 -4.34 -3.97 8.33
CA ARG A 102 -5.07 -4.78 9.32
C ARG A 102 -6.28 -5.48 8.71
N GLU A 103 -7.00 -4.79 7.82
CA GLU A 103 -8.18 -5.34 7.14
C GLU A 103 -7.83 -6.54 6.24
N LEU A 104 -6.58 -6.60 5.76
CA LEU A 104 -6.08 -7.62 4.84
C LEU A 104 -5.15 -8.64 5.52
N GLY A 105 -4.96 -8.55 6.84
CA GLY A 105 -4.07 -9.45 7.57
C GLY A 105 -2.59 -9.33 7.19
N ILE A 106 -2.16 -8.19 6.63
CA ILE A 106 -0.77 -7.93 6.29
C ILE A 106 -0.04 -7.52 7.57
N GLU A 107 1.05 -8.21 7.93
CA GLU A 107 1.84 -7.95 9.15
C GLU A 107 2.73 -6.68 9.05
N CYS A 108 2.21 -5.59 8.48
CA CYS A 108 2.88 -4.31 8.34
C CYS A 108 2.09 -3.19 9.05
N SER A 109 2.78 -2.11 9.40
CA SER A 109 2.17 -0.87 9.86
C SER A 109 2.96 0.33 9.36
N ILE A 110 2.28 1.48 9.28
CA ILE A 110 2.89 2.80 9.02
C ILE A 110 3.00 3.59 10.33
N ALA A 111 1.99 3.46 11.21
CA ALA A 111 1.94 4.23 12.43
C ALA A 111 2.77 3.53 13.52
N ASN A 112 3.59 4.29 14.25
CA ASN A 112 4.50 3.79 15.28
C ASN A 112 3.80 3.06 16.43
N ASP A 113 2.50 3.30 16.63
CA ASP A 113 1.65 2.59 17.59
C ASP A 113 1.11 1.26 17.07
N GLY A 114 1.45 0.89 15.83
CA GLY A 114 0.94 -0.28 15.11
C GLY A 114 -0.50 -0.14 14.65
N GLY A 115 -1.16 0.98 14.94
CA GLY A 115 -2.55 1.31 14.63
C GLY A 115 -2.79 1.66 13.16
N ASP A 116 -4.05 1.94 12.84
CA ASP A 116 -4.37 2.58 11.57
C ASP A 116 -4.05 4.07 11.67
N ALA A 117 -3.35 4.59 10.66
CA ALA A 117 -2.95 6.01 10.61
C ALA A 117 -4.16 6.94 10.49
N VAL A 118 -5.25 6.49 9.89
CA VAL A 118 -6.51 7.25 9.75
C VAL A 118 -7.65 6.40 10.30
N LYS A 119 -8.27 6.87 11.38
CA LYS A 119 -9.35 6.15 12.08
C LYS A 119 -10.50 7.08 12.40
N MET A 120 -11.68 6.81 11.84
CA MET A 120 -12.91 7.54 12.15
C MET A 120 -13.36 7.28 13.59
N THR A 121 -13.94 8.29 14.25
CA THR A 121 -14.56 8.11 15.57
C THR A 121 -15.92 7.40 15.43
N PRO A 122 -16.28 6.47 16.33
CA PRO A 122 -17.58 5.81 16.28
C PRO A 122 -18.74 6.77 16.59
N GLU A 123 -18.50 7.85 17.34
CA GLU A 123 -19.56 8.76 17.78
C GLU A 123 -19.94 9.80 16.71
N SER A 124 -19.08 10.06 15.71
CA SER A 124 -19.41 10.99 14.62
C SER A 124 -18.58 10.78 13.35
N PRO A 125 -19.18 10.85 12.15
CA PRO A 125 -18.45 10.75 10.89
C PRO A 125 -17.63 11.99 10.57
N LYS A 126 -17.79 13.10 11.32
CA LYS A 126 -17.01 14.33 11.11
C LYS A 126 -15.61 14.29 11.69
N TYR A 127 -15.35 13.35 12.60
CA TYR A 127 -14.15 13.35 13.41
C TYR A 127 -13.32 12.10 13.17
N TYR A 128 -12.01 12.33 13.09
CA TYR A 128 -11.03 11.29 12.80
C TYR A 128 -9.84 11.47 13.73
N ARG A 129 -9.23 10.36 14.11
CA ARG A 129 -7.85 10.31 14.60
C ARG A 129 -6.95 10.13 13.38
N ILE A 130 -5.96 11.00 13.27
CA ILE A 130 -4.95 10.95 12.22
C ILE A 130 -3.55 10.91 12.83
N VAL A 131 -2.66 10.13 12.24
CA VAL A 131 -1.24 10.06 12.62
C VAL A 131 -0.45 10.86 11.59
N LEU A 132 0.01 12.03 11.99
CA LEU A 132 0.73 12.96 11.13
C LEU A 132 2.25 12.80 11.28
N GLN A 133 2.95 13.09 10.21
CA GLN A 133 4.40 13.23 10.17
C GLN A 133 4.79 14.54 9.48
N LEU A 134 6.06 14.93 9.62
CA LEU A 134 6.58 16.12 8.97
C LEU A 134 6.50 15.98 7.44
N PRO A 135 6.22 17.07 6.70
CA PRO A 135 6.14 17.03 5.25
C PRO A 135 7.45 16.55 4.64
N GLY A 136 7.37 15.67 3.65
CA GLY A 136 8.56 15.10 2.99
C GLY A 136 9.29 14.03 3.81
N SER A 137 8.74 13.60 4.96
CA SER A 137 9.31 12.46 5.70
C SER A 137 9.22 11.18 4.88
N GLY A 138 8.21 11.03 4.02
CA GLY A 138 8.07 9.92 3.09
C GLY A 138 7.37 8.69 3.67
N TYR A 139 7.22 7.67 2.83
CA TYR A 139 6.47 6.46 3.14
C TYR A 139 7.34 5.36 3.75
N HIS A 140 7.09 5.00 5.01
CA HIS A 140 7.91 4.04 5.78
C HIS A 140 7.09 2.90 6.40
N PRO A 141 6.55 1.96 5.62
CA PRO A 141 5.91 0.78 6.17
C PRO A 141 6.96 -0.12 6.83
N PHE A 142 6.67 -0.64 8.02
CA PHE A 142 7.54 -1.56 8.73
C PHE A 142 6.77 -2.82 9.17
N PRO A 143 7.44 -3.99 9.23
CA PRO A 143 6.84 -5.19 9.79
C PRO A 143 6.51 -5.00 11.27
N GLN A 144 5.33 -5.41 11.72
CA GLN A 144 4.89 -5.23 13.12
C GLN A 144 5.88 -5.84 14.13
N LYS A 145 6.51 -6.96 13.77
CA LYS A 145 7.53 -7.64 14.57
C LYS A 145 8.75 -6.78 14.89
N LYS A 146 9.00 -5.71 14.11
CA LYS A 146 10.14 -4.79 14.26
C LYS A 146 9.74 -3.40 14.79
N ALA A 147 8.47 -3.22 15.20
CA ALA A 147 7.95 -1.93 15.66
C ALA A 147 8.73 -1.33 16.85
N SER A 148 9.30 -2.18 17.71
CA SER A 148 10.05 -1.75 18.90
C SER A 148 11.48 -1.31 18.62
N GLU A 149 12.06 -1.65 17.46
CA GLU A 149 13.50 -1.50 17.22
C GLU A 149 13.85 -0.30 16.32
N LYS A 150 12.88 0.22 15.56
CA LYS A 150 13.08 1.38 14.68
C LYS A 150 11.82 2.25 14.63
N GLN A 151 11.77 3.29 15.47
CA GLN A 151 10.98 4.47 15.15
C GLN A 151 11.73 5.23 14.05
N SER A 152 11.34 5.03 12.80
CA SER A 152 12.02 5.64 11.66
C SER A 152 11.70 7.13 11.50
N VAL A 153 10.54 7.58 11.97
CA VAL A 153 10.03 8.96 11.78
C VAL A 153 9.26 9.44 12.99
N LEU A 154 9.38 10.74 13.30
CA LEU A 154 8.56 11.41 14.31
C LEU A 154 7.10 11.47 13.82
N GLN A 155 6.20 10.84 14.58
CA GLN A 155 4.78 10.81 14.29
C GLN A 155 3.97 11.35 15.49
N VAL A 156 2.91 12.10 15.20
CA VAL A 156 2.03 12.69 16.20
C VAL A 156 0.58 12.34 15.87
N ALA A 157 -0.11 11.71 16.82
CA ALA A 157 -1.54 11.44 16.69
C ALA A 157 -2.33 12.70 17.07
N LEU A 158 -3.16 13.20 16.14
CA LEU A 158 -4.03 14.36 16.34
C LEU A 158 -5.48 14.01 15.97
N GLY A 159 -6.41 14.84 16.45
CA GLY A 159 -7.80 14.80 16.04
C GLY A 159 -8.00 15.70 14.82
N MET A 160 -8.79 15.24 13.86
CA MET A 160 -9.19 15.97 12.67
C MET A 160 -10.71 16.12 12.67
N LYS A 161 -11.18 17.29 12.28
CA LYS A 161 -12.60 17.62 12.13
C LYS A 161 -12.85 18.30 10.80
N PHE A 162 -13.84 17.79 10.07
CA PHE A 162 -14.45 18.50 8.96
C PHE A 162 -15.50 19.49 9.47
N GLU A 163 -15.47 20.72 8.97
CA GLU A 163 -16.52 21.70 9.25
C GLU A 163 -17.86 21.23 8.65
N ASP A 164 -17.83 20.85 7.38
CA ASP A 164 -18.99 20.33 6.65
C ASP A 164 -19.15 18.80 6.79
N SER A 165 -20.39 18.36 7.03
CA SER A 165 -20.76 16.94 7.04
C SER A 165 -20.60 16.29 5.67
N PHE A 166 -20.88 17.04 4.61
CA PHE A 166 -20.82 16.51 3.25
C PHE A 166 -19.38 16.15 2.89
N ASN A 167 -18.44 17.07 3.13
CA ASN A 167 -17.01 16.82 2.94
C ASN A 167 -16.50 15.63 3.75
N ALA A 168 -16.98 15.45 4.99
CA ALA A 168 -16.64 14.28 5.80
C ALA A 168 -17.13 12.96 5.18
N MET A 169 -18.32 12.97 4.59
CA MET A 169 -18.91 11.81 3.93
C MET A 169 -18.16 11.49 2.63
N SER A 170 -17.91 12.49 1.78
CA SER A 170 -17.13 12.32 0.55
C SER A 170 -15.70 11.83 0.83
N PHE A 171 -15.05 12.35 1.88
CA PHE A 171 -13.76 11.84 2.31
C PHE A 171 -13.80 10.36 2.72
N SER A 172 -14.82 9.96 3.49
CA SER A 172 -15.00 8.57 3.89
C SER A 172 -15.23 7.64 2.69
N GLU A 173 -15.97 8.13 1.68
CA GLU A 173 -16.21 7.41 0.43
C GLU A 173 -14.91 7.25 -0.37
N SER A 174 -14.11 8.32 -0.53
CA SER A 174 -12.83 8.26 -1.24
C SER A 174 -11.85 7.28 -0.58
N ILE A 175 -11.79 7.26 0.76
CA ILE A 175 -11.04 6.22 1.49
C ILE A 175 -11.61 4.82 1.19
N GLY A 176 -12.94 4.66 1.19
CA GLY A 176 -13.60 3.40 0.89
C GLY A 176 -13.35 2.88 -0.54
N ILE A 177 -13.27 3.78 -1.52
CA ILE A 177 -12.88 3.46 -2.90
C ILE A 177 -11.44 2.96 -2.93
N TYR A 178 -10.52 3.69 -2.30
CA TYR A 178 -9.12 3.28 -2.22
C TYR A 178 -8.96 1.91 -1.53
N ARG A 179 -9.65 1.67 -0.40
CA ARG A 179 -9.63 0.37 0.29
C ARG A 179 -10.04 -0.79 -0.61
N ARG A 180 -11.12 -0.62 -1.38
CA ARG A 180 -11.59 -1.65 -2.33
C ARG A 180 -10.56 -1.90 -3.44
N ARG A 181 -9.97 -0.84 -3.99
CA ARG A 181 -8.91 -0.97 -5.01
C ARG A 181 -7.68 -1.66 -4.46
N PHE A 182 -7.19 -1.25 -3.29
CA PHE A 182 -6.03 -1.85 -2.64
C PHE A 182 -6.27 -3.33 -2.33
N LYS A 183 -7.46 -3.69 -1.85
CA LYS A 183 -7.87 -5.09 -1.65
C LYS A 183 -7.82 -5.89 -2.95
N ALA A 184 -8.43 -5.39 -4.02
CA ALA A 184 -8.41 -6.07 -5.32
C ALA A 184 -6.97 -6.24 -5.85
N TYR A 185 -6.13 -5.23 -5.63
CA TYR A 185 -4.72 -5.27 -5.99
C TYR A 185 -3.95 -6.35 -5.20
N GLN A 186 -4.19 -6.44 -3.89
CA GLN A 186 -3.60 -7.47 -3.03
C GLN A 186 -4.06 -8.88 -3.43
N GLU A 187 -5.36 -9.05 -3.70
CA GLU A 187 -5.92 -10.35 -4.12
C GLU A 187 -5.32 -10.81 -5.45
N LYS A 188 -5.19 -9.90 -6.43
CA LYS A 188 -4.52 -10.17 -7.69
C LYS A 188 -3.07 -10.60 -7.48
N TYR A 189 -2.32 -9.85 -6.67
CA TYR A 189 -0.92 -10.18 -6.35
C TYR A 189 -0.78 -11.59 -5.74
N LEU A 190 -1.65 -11.95 -4.78
CA LEU A 190 -1.64 -13.27 -4.17
C LEU A 190 -1.99 -14.38 -5.18
N TYR A 191 -2.95 -14.12 -6.07
CA TYR A 191 -3.32 -15.03 -7.14
C TYR A 191 -2.15 -15.26 -8.11
N ASP A 192 -1.52 -14.20 -8.59
CA ASP A 192 -0.38 -14.26 -9.51
C ASP A 192 0.80 -15.02 -8.87
N LYS A 193 1.09 -14.74 -7.60
CA LYS A 193 2.10 -15.47 -6.81
C LYS A 193 1.79 -16.95 -6.68
N HIS A 194 0.52 -17.33 -6.50
CA HIS A 194 0.10 -18.73 -6.44
C HIS A 194 0.23 -19.42 -7.80
N LEU A 195 -0.15 -18.74 -8.89
CA LEU A 195 0.01 -19.23 -10.26
C LEU A 195 1.48 -19.48 -10.59
N SER A 196 2.38 -18.53 -10.28
CA SER A 196 3.82 -18.67 -10.48
C SER A 196 4.39 -19.85 -9.70
N LYS A 197 3.96 -20.05 -8.44
CA LYS A 197 4.35 -21.23 -7.65
C LYS A 197 3.88 -22.54 -8.27
N LEU A 198 2.64 -22.58 -8.77
CA LEU A 198 2.09 -23.77 -9.42
C LEU A 198 2.84 -24.08 -10.72
N GLN A 199 3.14 -23.07 -11.54
CA GLN A 199 3.96 -23.22 -12.74
C GLN A 199 5.35 -23.76 -12.42
N HIS A 200 6.03 -23.21 -11.41
CA HIS A 200 7.32 -23.73 -10.95
C HIS A 200 7.24 -25.17 -10.46
N LYS A 201 6.17 -25.53 -9.74
CA LYS A 201 5.95 -26.91 -9.30
C LYS A 201 5.77 -27.86 -10.49
N ILE A 202 4.92 -27.50 -11.45
CA ILE A 202 4.70 -28.30 -12.68
C ILE A 202 6.01 -28.45 -13.47
N LEU A 203 6.78 -27.37 -13.63
CA LEU A 203 8.08 -27.41 -14.30
C LEU A 203 9.04 -28.36 -13.59
N ASN A 204 9.15 -28.29 -12.27
CA ASN A 204 10.00 -29.16 -11.47
C ASN A 204 9.54 -30.63 -11.53
N ASP A 205 8.23 -30.89 -11.47
CA ASP A 205 7.67 -32.25 -11.56
C ASP A 205 7.82 -32.84 -12.98
N LEU A 206 7.86 -32.00 -14.01
CA LEU A 206 8.13 -32.39 -15.41
C LEU A 206 9.63 -32.48 -15.73
N THR A 207 10.52 -31.91 -14.91
CA THR A 207 11.96 -32.12 -15.05
C THR A 207 12.30 -33.47 -14.41
N ILE A 208 12.11 -34.54 -15.19
CA ILE A 208 12.62 -35.87 -14.85
C ILE A 208 14.11 -35.70 -14.53
N SER A 209 14.51 -36.02 -13.31
CA SER A 209 15.92 -36.07 -12.95
C SER A 209 16.57 -37.09 -13.88
N GLU A 210 17.50 -36.66 -14.75
CA GLU A 210 18.26 -37.54 -15.67
C GLU A 210 19.04 -38.67 -14.96
N LYS A 211 18.94 -38.76 -13.63
CA LYS A 211 19.47 -39.86 -12.82
C LYS A 211 18.58 -41.11 -12.77
N GLU A 212 17.26 -41.01 -13.00
CA GLU A 212 16.38 -42.19 -12.93
C GLU A 212 16.25 -42.95 -14.26
N SER A 213 16.77 -42.40 -15.37
CA SER A 213 16.79 -43.07 -16.68
C SER A 213 18.07 -43.87 -16.96
N ARG A 214 18.96 -44.06 -15.98
CA ARG A 214 20.23 -44.81 -16.14
C ARG A 214 20.36 -46.09 -15.30
N GLU A 215 19.39 -46.44 -14.45
CA GLU A 215 19.41 -47.70 -13.71
C GLU A 215 18.19 -48.55 -14.07
N ASN A 216 18.35 -49.40 -15.09
CA ASN A 216 17.74 -50.72 -15.28
C ASN A 216 17.63 -51.06 -16.78
N THR A 217 18.77 -51.22 -17.44
CA THR A 217 18.85 -52.21 -18.51
C THR A 217 19.81 -53.29 -18.01
N PRO A 218 19.32 -54.49 -17.63
CA PRO A 218 20.22 -55.58 -17.35
C PRO A 218 21.02 -55.86 -18.62
N ALA A 219 22.34 -55.91 -18.49
CA ALA A 219 23.20 -56.48 -19.50
C ALA A 219 22.78 -57.95 -19.68
N SER A 220 22.03 -58.26 -20.75
CA SER A 220 21.94 -59.63 -21.23
C SER A 220 23.15 -59.86 -22.13
N ASP A 221 24.17 -60.44 -21.53
CA ASP A 221 25.22 -61.16 -22.25
C ASP A 221 24.58 -62.17 -23.20
N ASP A 222 25.15 -62.25 -24.40
CA ASP A 222 25.22 -63.39 -25.32
C ASP A 222 24.14 -64.48 -25.21
N ASP A 223 23.32 -64.62 -26.26
CA ASP A 223 22.95 -65.95 -26.78
C ASP A 223 22.51 -65.86 -28.26
N ASP A 224 23.47 -66.20 -29.12
CA ASP A 224 23.32 -67.10 -30.26
C ASP A 224 22.42 -66.67 -31.45
N PHE A 225 23.00 -65.84 -32.31
CA PHE A 225 22.53 -65.62 -33.68
C PHE A 225 22.86 -66.84 -34.55
N GLY A 226 22.08 -67.91 -34.37
CA GLY A 226 22.18 -69.16 -35.12
C GLY A 226 21.71 -69.01 -36.57
N ASN A 227 22.69 -68.96 -37.47
CA ASN A 227 22.58 -69.34 -38.89
C ASN A 227 21.58 -70.50 -39.09
N PHE A 228 20.50 -70.28 -39.85
CA PHE A 228 19.85 -71.40 -40.54
C PHE A 228 19.29 -71.02 -41.93
N VAL A 229 20.17 -71.21 -42.91
CA VAL A 229 19.96 -71.84 -44.22
C VAL A 229 19.03 -71.15 -45.24
N SER A 230 19.67 -70.47 -46.21
CA SER A 230 19.27 -70.54 -47.61
C SER A 230 19.48 -71.96 -48.14
N SER A 231 18.41 -72.59 -48.63
CA SER A 231 18.51 -73.71 -49.55
C SER A 231 17.48 -73.55 -50.66
N SER A 232 18.02 -73.38 -51.85
CA SER A 232 17.43 -73.32 -53.18
C SER A 232 17.02 -74.70 -53.73
N TYR A 233 16.17 -74.64 -54.78
CA TYR A 233 15.74 -75.67 -55.77
C TYR A 233 14.54 -76.53 -55.35
N ASP A 234 13.51 -76.77 -56.19
CA ASP A 234 13.35 -76.67 -57.66
C ASP A 234 12.15 -75.79 -58.10
#